data_AF-A0A509LI83-F1
#
_entry.id   AF-A0A509LI83-F1
#
_cell.length_a   1.000
_cell.length_b   1.000
_cell.length_c   1.000
_cell.angle_alpha   90.00
_cell.angle_beta   90.00
_cell.angle_gamma   90.00
#
_symmetry.space_group_name_H-M   'P 1'
#
loop_
_entity.id
_entity.type
_entity.pdbx_description
1 polymer ?
#
loop_
_entity_poly.entity_id
_entity_poly.type
_entity_poly.pdbx_seq_one_letter_code
_entity_poly.pdbx_strand_id
1 'polypeptide(L)' 'METIINRDLFDFEIGYLTKSPCLNCESRSELPKCHGDCLILDKIQTMLARGISSQSSTYES' A
#
# COMPACT_ATOMS: atom_id res chain seq x y z
N MET A 1 14.09 -13.66 -34.98
CA MET A 1 14.35 -14.02 -33.57
C MET A 1 13.74 -12.90 -32.76
N GLU A 2 12.46 -13.02 -32.43
CA GLU A 2 11.72 -11.97 -31.73
C GLU A 2 11.98 -12.13 -30.23
N THR A 3 12.61 -11.13 -29.63
CA THR A 3 12.80 -11.05 -28.18
C THR A 3 11.45 -10.78 -27.53
N ILE A 4 10.88 -11.80 -26.89
CA ILE A 4 9.69 -11.66 -26.05
C ILE A 4 10.12 -10.86 -24.82
N ILE A 5 9.88 -9.56 -24.82
CA ILE A 5 10.03 -8.72 -23.64
C ILE A 5 8.78 -8.97 -22.77
N ASN A 6 8.91 -9.87 -21.80
CA ASN A 6 7.89 -10.07 -20.77
C ASN A 6 7.88 -8.83 -19.85
N ARG A 7 6.96 -7.90 -20.11
CA ARG A 7 6.78 -6.66 -19.34
C ARG A 7 6.02 -6.88 -18.03
N ASP A 8 5.61 -8.11 -17.74
CA ASP A 8 4.67 -8.46 -16.67
C ASP A 8 5.32 -9.16 -15.46
N LEU A 9 6.65 -9.16 -15.37
CA LEU A 9 7.38 -9.69 -14.21
C LEU A 9 7.38 -8.70 -13.04
N PHE A 10 6.20 -8.40 -12.51
CA PHE A 10 6.09 -7.94 -11.13
C PHE A 10 5.91 -9.17 -10.24
N ASP A 11 7.02 -9.83 -9.92
CA ASP A 11 7.08 -10.99 -9.04
C ASP A 11 7.09 -10.51 -7.56
N PHE A 12 5.98 -9.90 -7.12
CA PHE A 12 5.83 -9.55 -5.70
C PHE A 12 4.44 -9.90 -5.15
N GLU A 13 4.43 -10.53 -3.98
CA GLU A 13 3.24 -10.74 -3.17
C GLU A 13 3.12 -9.58 -2.17
N ILE A 14 2.20 -8.64 -2.42
CA ILE A 14 1.80 -7.66 -1.42
C ILE A 14 0.75 -8.34 -0.54
N GLY A 15 1.21 -8.89 0.58
CA GLY A 15 0.32 -9.45 1.60
C GLY A 15 -0.71 -8.42 2.11
N TYR A 16 -1.71 -8.89 2.85
CA TYR A 16 -2.76 -8.04 3.41
C TYR A 16 -2.56 -7.80 4.91
N LEU A 17 -3.06 -6.66 5.40
CA LEU A 17 -3.09 -6.40 6.84
C LEU A 17 -4.20 -7.25 7.48
N THR A 18 -3.81 -8.23 8.30
CA THR A 18 -4.77 -9.05 9.07
C THR A 18 -5.41 -8.26 10.21
N LYS A 19 -4.70 -7.27 10.77
CA LYS A 19 -5.18 -6.37 11.83
C LYS A 19 -4.57 -4.98 11.66
N SER A 20 -5.32 -3.95 12.06
CA SER A 20 -4.80 -2.58 12.06
C SER A 20 -3.73 -2.41 13.15
N PRO A 21 -2.58 -1.79 12.83
CA PRO A 21 -1.57 -1.47 13.83
C PRO A 21 -2.08 -0.48 14.89
N CYS A 22 -3.17 0.25 14.60
CA CYS A 22 -3.79 1.18 15.54
C CYS A 22 -4.67 0.48 16.59
N LEU A 23 -4.96 -0.81 16.45
CA LEU A 23 -5.89 -1.53 17.35
C LEU A 23 -5.39 -1.55 18.80
N ASN A 24 -4.08 -1.77 18.98
CA ASN A 24 -3.39 -1.84 20.27
C ASN A 24 -2.35 -0.71 20.43
N CYS A 25 -2.52 0.40 19.70
CA CYS A 25 -1.60 1.52 19.74
C CYS A 25 -1.80 2.34 21.03
N GLU A 26 -0.71 2.73 21.68
CA GLU A 26 -0.74 3.54 22.91
C GLU A 26 -1.35 4.92 22.66
N SER A 27 -1.08 5.52 21.50
CA SER A 27 -1.65 6.80 21.04
C SER A 27 -3.05 6.67 20.41
N ARG A 28 -3.79 5.59 20.68
CA ARG A 28 -5.14 5.40 20.11
C ARG A 28 -6.12 6.49 20.50
N SER A 29 -5.96 7.08 21.69
CA SER A 29 -6.74 8.24 22.16
C SER A 29 -6.46 9.52 21.36
N GLU A 30 -5.32 9.57 20.66
CA GLU A 30 -4.89 10.72 19.86
C GLU A 30 -5.31 10.60 18.39
N LEU A 31 -5.98 9.51 18.01
CA LEU A 31 -6.57 9.38 16.68
C LEU A 31 -7.64 10.48 16.48
N PRO A 32 -7.70 11.12 15.29
CA PRO A 32 -6.88 10.91 14.10
C PRO A 32 -5.63 11.81 14.02
N LYS A 33 -5.30 12.58 15.06
CA LYS A 33 -4.20 13.56 15.01
C LYS A 33 -2.85 12.89 14.82
N CYS A 34 -2.63 11.74 15.45
CA CYS A 34 -1.36 11.01 15.34
C CYS A 34 -1.10 10.39 13.95
N HIS A 35 -2.10 10.35 13.06
CA HIS A 35 -2.01 9.66 11.77
C HIS A 35 -0.98 10.30 10.83
N GLY A 36 -0.85 11.64 10.86
CA GLY A 36 0.09 12.39 10.01
C GLY A 36 1.56 12.14 10.34
N ASP A 37 1.86 11.86 11.60
CA ASP A 37 3.22 11.61 12.09
C ASP A 37 3.49 10.11 12.35
N CYS A 38 2.54 9.23 12.02
CA CYS A 38 2.63 7.81 12.32
C CYS A 38 3.54 7.08 11.31
N LEU A 39 4.79 6.86 11.69
CA LEU A 39 5.78 6.13 10.89
C LEU A 39 5.33 4.72 10.46
N ILE A 40 4.56 4.03 11.30
CA ILE A 40 4.06 2.68 10.98
C ILE A 40 3.07 2.76 9.81
N LEU A 41 2.13 3.71 9.86
CA LEU A 41 1.15 3.91 8.81
C LEU A 41 1.79 4.42 7.52
N ASP A 42 2.75 5.35 7.62
CA ASP A 42 3.52 5.83 6.45
C ASP A 42 4.23 4.67 5.73
N LYS A 43 4.87 3.78 6.48
CA LYS A 43 5.58 2.64 5.92
C LYS A 43 4.64 1.65 5.24
N ILE A 44 3.48 1.38 5.86
CA ILE A 44 2.43 0.52 5.30
C ILE A 44 1.88 1.14 4.01
N GLN A 45 1.50 2.42 4.04
CA GLN A 45 0.96 3.14 2.89
C GLN A 45 1.97 3.20 1.75
N THR A 46 3.24 3.46 2.06
CA THR A 46 4.34 3.44 1.09
C THR A 46 4.53 2.06 0.47
N MET A 47 4.54 0.99 1.28
CA MET A 47 4.68 -0.38 0.77
C MET A 47 3.50 -0.78 -0.13
N LEU A 48 2.27 -0.47 0.29
CA LEU A 48 1.08 -0.74 -0.51
C LEU A 48 1.08 0.07 -1.81
N ALA A 49 1.37 1.38 -1.74
CA ALA A 49 1.44 2.25 -2.91
C ALA A 49 2.50 1.81 -3.93
N ARG A 50 3.60 1.17 -3.48
CA ARG A 50 4.67 0.68 -4.36
C ARG A 50 4.28 -0.50 -5.23
N GLY A 51 3.26 -1.28 -4.87
CA GLY A 51 2.81 -2.35 -5.76
C GLY A 51 1.31 -2.39 -6.03
N ILE A 52 0.57 -1.35 -5.65
CA ILE A 52 -0.60 -0.97 -6.44
C ILE A 52 -0.07 -0.40 -7.75
N SER A 53 -0.03 -1.25 -8.79
CA SER A 53 0.12 -0.78 -10.16
C SER A 53 -1.06 0.15 -10.44
N SER A 54 -0.78 1.43 -10.72
CA SER A 54 -1.77 2.41 -11.10
C SER A 54 -2.29 2.10 -12.50
N GLN A 55 -3.02 0.99 -12.67
CA GLN A 55 -3.91 0.86 -13.80
C GLN A 55 -4.98 1.92 -13.61
N SER A 56 -4.85 3.00 -14.37
CA SER A 56 -5.85 4.05 -14.47
C SER A 56 -7.19 3.38 -14.71
N SER A 57 -8.08 3.36 -13.72
CA SER A 57 -9.47 3.06 -13.96
C SER A 57 -9.97 4.21 -14.83
N THR A 58 -10.06 3.99 -16.14
CA THR A 58 -10.82 4.86 -17.02
C THR A 58 -12.26 4.79 -16.53
N TYR A 59 -12.69 5.81 -15.81
CA TYR A 59 -14.10 6.10 -15.68
C TYR A 59 -14.57 6.52 -17.09
N GLU A 60 -15.25 5.62 -17.79
CA GLU A 60 -16.04 6.04 -18.94
C GLU A 60 -17.30 6.71 -18.37
N SER A 61 -17.45 8.00 -18.67
CA SER A 61 -18.61 8.83 -18.29
C SER A 61 -19.76 8.65 -19.26
#